data_AF-A0A926LPT3-F1
#
_entry.id   AF-A0A926LPT3-F1
#
_cell.length_a   1.000
_cell.length_b   1.000
_cell.length_c   1.000
_cell.angle_alpha   90.00
_cell.angle_beta   90.00
_cell.angle_gamma   90.00
#
_symmetry.space_group_name_H-M   'P 1'
#
loop_
_entity.id
_entity.type
_entity.pdbx_description
1 polymer ?
#
loop_
_entity_poly.entity_id
_entity_poly.type
_entity_poly.pdbx_seq_one_letter_code
_entity_poly.pdbx_strand_id
1 'polypeptide(L)'
;MTPLMQAEQAVLGSVFLDPGQLDQLSPWLRPDHFYRPIHAALYAAMLKLHADGHPATAAESGEPIPLSWVTDTVREAGTRARGLNASYAHSLISACPRPTHAPVYGRMVLEGAAIHRSVTQ
;
A
#
# COMPACT_ATOMS: atom_id res chain seq x y z
N MET A 1 11.77 7.92 13.02
CA MET A 1 10.63 7.33 12.28
C MET A 1 10.13 6.15 13.09
N THR A 2 8.83 6.05 13.38
CA THR A 2 8.30 4.96 14.23
C THR A 2 8.29 3.62 13.46
N PRO A 3 8.34 2.47 14.16
CA PRO A 3 8.28 1.15 13.50
C PRO A 3 6.99 0.96 12.69
N LEU A 4 5.85 1.47 13.18
CA LEU A 4 4.59 1.44 12.45
C LEU A 4 4.66 2.22 11.13
N MET A 5 5.30 3.38 11.11
CA MET A 5 5.47 4.16 9.87
C MET A 5 6.29 3.39 8.84
N GLN A 6 7.38 2.76 9.26
CA GLN A 6 8.22 1.95 8.38
C GLN A 6 7.45 0.76 7.82
N ALA A 7 6.62 0.10 8.64
CA ALA A 7 5.77 -0.98 8.20
C ALA A 7 4.76 -0.52 7.13
N GLU A 8 4.06 0.62 7.35
CA GLU A 8 3.12 1.16 6.36
C GLU A 8 3.81 1.48 5.03
N GLN A 9 4.98 2.12 5.09
CA GLN A 9 5.75 2.45 3.90
C GLN A 9 6.24 1.20 3.17
N ALA A 10 6.68 0.18 3.91
CA ALA A 10 7.13 -1.09 3.36
C ALA A 10 5.98 -1.87 2.71
N VAL A 11 4.76 -1.87 3.29
CA VAL A 11 3.57 -2.47 2.65
C VAL A 11 3.28 -1.78 1.31
N LEU A 12 3.16 -0.45 1.31
CA LEU A 12 2.83 0.29 0.09
C LEU A 12 3.92 0.14 -0.98
N GLY A 13 5.19 0.20 -0.58
CA GLY A 13 6.30 -0.04 -1.49
C GLY A 13 6.32 -1.46 -2.06
N SER A 14 5.98 -2.47 -1.25
CA SER A 14 5.86 -3.85 -1.70
C SER A 14 4.79 -3.99 -2.78
N VAL A 15 3.63 -3.37 -2.59
CA VAL A 15 2.51 -3.40 -3.55
C VAL A 15 2.81 -2.58 -4.82
N PHE A 16 3.60 -1.51 -4.72
CA PHE A 16 4.07 -0.79 -5.91
C PHE A 16 5.04 -1.64 -6.75
N LEU A 17 5.86 -2.46 -6.11
CA LEU A 17 6.85 -3.33 -6.76
C LEU A 17 6.23 -4.63 -7.27
N ASP A 18 5.25 -5.17 -6.55
CA ASP A 18 4.54 -6.41 -6.88
C ASP A 18 3.05 -6.24 -6.52
N PRO A 19 2.22 -5.81 -7.48
CA PRO A 19 0.79 -5.62 -7.28
C PRO A 19 0.05 -6.91 -6.93
N GLY A 20 0.59 -8.08 -7.28
CA GLY A 20 0.03 -9.39 -6.93
C GLY A 20 0.02 -9.67 -5.43
N GLN A 21 0.82 -8.94 -4.64
CA GLN A 21 0.77 -9.00 -3.17
C GLN A 21 -0.62 -8.60 -2.61
N LEU A 22 -1.44 -7.88 -3.39
CA LEU A 22 -2.80 -7.51 -2.98
C LEU A 22 -3.70 -8.73 -2.74
N ASP A 23 -3.51 -9.85 -3.45
CA ASP A 23 -4.27 -11.08 -3.21
C ASP A 23 -4.01 -11.66 -1.82
N GLN A 24 -2.78 -11.50 -1.32
CA GLN A 24 -2.39 -11.98 0.00
C GLN A 24 -2.79 -11.01 1.12
N LEU A 25 -2.83 -9.70 0.84
CA LEU A 25 -3.11 -8.66 1.82
C LEU A 25 -4.60 -8.34 1.98
N SER A 26 -5.33 -8.24 0.87
CA SER A 26 -6.74 -7.80 0.83
C SER A 26 -7.71 -8.61 1.70
N PRO A 27 -7.50 -9.93 1.99
CA PRO A 27 -8.44 -10.67 2.82
C PRO A 27 -8.50 -10.22 4.28
N TRP A 28 -7.48 -9.49 4.78
CA TRP A 28 -7.36 -9.15 6.21
C TRP A 28 -6.80 -7.75 6.50
N LEU A 29 -6.08 -7.13 5.58
CA LEU A 29 -5.61 -5.75 5.72
C LEU A 29 -6.61 -4.80 5.08
N ARG A 30 -7.06 -3.79 5.84
CA ARG A 30 -8.01 -2.76 5.38
C ARG A 30 -7.36 -1.38 5.41
N PRO A 31 -7.78 -0.44 4.56
CA PRO A 31 -7.29 0.94 4.60
C PRO A 31 -7.36 1.58 5.99
N ASP A 32 -8.42 1.32 6.76
CA ASP A 32 -8.62 1.81 8.14
C ASP A 32 -7.60 1.29 9.16
N HIS A 33 -6.75 0.33 8.78
CA HIS A 33 -5.65 -0.13 9.62
C HIS A 33 -4.40 0.75 9.49
N PHE A 34 -4.32 1.60 8.46
CA PHE A 34 -3.22 2.54 8.32
C PHE A 34 -3.45 3.76 9.22
N TYR A 35 -2.44 4.12 10.00
CA TYR A 35 -2.43 5.28 10.88
C TYR A 35 -2.40 6.59 10.07
N ARG A 36 -1.66 6.63 8.96
CA ARG A 36 -1.58 7.82 8.11
C ARG A 36 -2.74 7.84 7.11
N PRO A 37 -3.56 8.91 7.06
CA PRO A 37 -4.64 9.04 6.08
C PRO A 37 -4.16 8.95 4.63
N ILE A 38 -2.96 9.45 4.35
CA ILE A 38 -2.36 9.39 3.00
C ILE A 38 -2.01 7.94 2.59
N HIS A 39 -1.59 7.11 3.55
CA HIS A 39 -1.31 5.69 3.31
C HIS A 39 -2.60 4.88 3.17
N ALA A 40 -3.60 5.17 4.01
CA ALA A 40 -4.94 4.59 3.87
C ALA A 40 -5.53 4.89 2.48
N ALA A 41 -5.41 6.13 2.00
CA ALA A 41 -5.88 6.54 0.67
C ALA A 41 -5.14 5.81 -0.47
N LEU A 42 -3.83 5.64 -0.35
CA LEU A 42 -3.03 4.88 -1.31
C LEU A 42 -3.44 3.41 -1.36
N TYR A 43 -3.54 2.75 -0.20
CA TYR A 43 -3.92 1.35 -0.15
C TYR A 43 -5.35 1.12 -0.66
N ALA A 44 -6.29 2.01 -0.34
CA ALA A 44 -7.64 1.98 -0.89
C ALA A 44 -7.66 2.13 -2.42
N ALA A 45 -6.80 3.00 -2.98
CA ALA A 45 -6.67 3.16 -4.41
C ALA A 45 -6.10 1.91 -5.09
N MET A 46 -5.07 1.29 -4.49
CA MET A 46 -4.50 0.04 -4.98
C MET A 46 -5.52 -1.09 -5.00
N LEU A 47 -6.30 -1.26 -3.92
CA LEU A 47 -7.37 -2.26 -3.83
C LEU A 47 -8.45 -2.02 -4.89
N LYS A 48 -8.84 -0.77 -5.12
CA LYS A 48 -9.83 -0.44 -6.14
C LYS A 48 -9.33 -0.76 -7.55
N LEU A 49 -8.13 -0.31 -7.91
CA LEU A 49 -7.54 -0.59 -9.23
C LEU A 49 -7.36 -2.08 -9.46
N HIS A 50 -7.02 -2.84 -8.42
CA HIS A 50 -6.97 -4.29 -8.47
C HIS A 50 -8.36 -4.91 -8.74
N ALA A 51 -9.40 -4.48 -8.01
CA ALA A 51 -10.76 -4.93 -8.24
C ALA A 51 -11.30 -4.54 -9.64
N ASP A 52 -10.86 -3.40 -10.17
CA ASP A 52 -11.19 -2.91 -11.52
C ASP A 52 -10.41 -3.64 -12.63
N GLY A 53 -9.49 -4.56 -12.28
CA GLY A 53 -8.72 -5.36 -13.23
C GLY A 53 -7.61 -4.59 -13.94
N HIS A 54 -6.97 -3.63 -13.25
CA HIS A 54 -5.86 -2.85 -13.81
C HIS A 54 -4.74 -3.78 -14.33
N PRO A 55 -4.15 -3.54 -15.52
CA PRO A 55 -3.20 -4.46 -16.16
C PRO A 55 -1.98 -4.84 -15.29
N ALA A 56 -1.57 -3.93 -14.40
CA ALA A 56 -0.48 -4.20 -13.44
C ALA A 56 -0.76 -5.35 -12.47
N THR A 57 -2.02 -5.67 -12.19
CA THR A 57 -2.39 -6.73 -11.24
C THR A 57 -2.54 -8.10 -11.88
N ALA A 58 -2.55 -8.16 -13.22
CA ALA A 58 -2.55 -9.39 -13.99
C ALA A 58 -1.15 -9.80 -14.45
N ALA A 59 -0.14 -8.96 -14.22
CA ALA A 59 1.25 -9.23 -14.58
C ALA A 59 1.78 -10.42 -13.76
N GLU A 60 2.39 -11.39 -14.43
CA GLU A 60 3.02 -12.51 -13.76
C GLU A 60 4.31 -12.08 -13.04
N SER A 61 4.74 -12.87 -12.06
CA SER A 61 5.98 -12.61 -11.34
C SER A 61 7.17 -12.57 -12.30
N GLY A 62 7.78 -11.38 -12.43
CA GLY A 62 8.93 -11.15 -13.31
C GLY A 62 8.61 -10.33 -14.56
N GLU A 63 7.33 -10.06 -14.84
CA GLU A 63 6.95 -9.11 -15.87
C GLU A 63 7.14 -7.65 -15.39
N PRO A 64 7.51 -6.74 -16.30
CA PRO A 64 7.65 -5.34 -15.96
C PRO A 64 6.29 -4.74 -15.60
N ILE A 65 6.19 -4.20 -14.38
CA ILE A 65 5.00 -3.48 -13.92
C ILE A 65 4.86 -2.17 -14.73
N PRO A 66 3.69 -1.91 -15.35
CA PRO A 66 3.51 -0.71 -16.15
C PRO A 66 3.58 0.54 -15.28
N LEU A 67 4.24 1.60 -15.77
CA LEU A 67 4.32 2.90 -15.07
C LEU A 67 2.93 3.48 -14.75
N SER A 68 1.91 3.12 -15.52
CA SER A 68 0.52 3.52 -15.27
C SER A 68 0.05 3.12 -13.87
N TRP A 69 0.58 2.02 -13.31
CA TRP A 69 0.25 1.58 -11.96
C TRP A 69 0.48 2.67 -10.92
N VAL A 70 1.64 3.31 -10.98
CA VAL A 70 2.01 4.38 -10.02
C VAL A 70 1.16 5.61 -10.27
N THR A 71 1.03 6.06 -11.52
CA THR A 71 0.30 7.28 -11.85
C THR A 71 -1.19 7.16 -11.57
N ASP A 72 -1.80 6.01 -11.86
CA ASP A 72 -3.21 5.74 -11.62
C ASP A 72 -3.50 5.59 -10.13
N THR A 73 -2.63 4.92 -9.38
CA THR A 73 -2.75 4.83 -7.93
C THR A 73 -2.70 6.22 -7.28
N VAL A 74 -1.72 7.06 -7.66
CA VAL A 74 -1.60 8.43 -7.12
C VAL A 74 -2.82 9.28 -7.50
N ARG A 75 -3.31 9.16 -8.73
CA ARG A 75 -4.50 9.87 -9.21
C ARG A 75 -5.75 9.46 -8.45
N GLU A 76 -6.00 8.16 -8.29
CA GLU A 76 -7.15 7.62 -7.56
C GLU A 76 -7.06 7.95 -6.06
N ALA A 77 -5.88 7.85 -5.45
CA ALA A 77 -5.68 8.21 -4.05
C ALA A 77 -5.87 9.72 -3.81
N GLY A 78 -5.54 10.55 -4.81
CA GLY A 78 -5.75 12.00 -4.82
C GLY A 78 -7.21 12.42 -4.65
N THR A 79 -8.17 11.54 -4.93
CA THR A 79 -9.61 11.78 -4.68
C THR A 79 -9.96 11.79 -3.19
N ARG A 80 -9.15 11.13 -2.35
CA ARG A 80 -9.37 10.97 -0.90
C ARG A 80 -8.37 11.77 -0.06
N ALA A 81 -7.16 12.01 -0.56
CA ALA A 81 -6.11 12.73 0.15
C ALA A 81 -5.36 13.70 -0.77
N ARG A 82 -5.23 14.95 -0.33
CA ARG A 82 -4.46 15.98 -1.06
C ARG A 82 -2.96 15.82 -0.79
N GLY A 83 -2.13 16.31 -1.72
CA GLY A 83 -0.66 16.36 -1.57
C GLY A 83 0.08 15.09 -1.99
N LEU A 84 -0.64 14.10 -2.52
CA LEU A 84 -0.05 12.92 -3.17
C LEU A 84 0.58 13.28 -4.52
N ASN A 85 1.80 12.83 -4.74
CA ASN A 85 2.51 12.98 -6.00
C ASN A 85 3.37 11.74 -6.30
N ALA A 86 3.84 11.63 -7.55
CA ALA A 86 4.66 10.51 -7.99
C ALA A 86 5.99 10.38 -7.21
N SER A 87 6.59 11.50 -6.78
CA SER A 87 7.84 11.48 -6.00
C SER A 87 7.66 10.79 -4.64
N TYR A 88 6.50 10.96 -4.02
CA TYR A 88 6.18 10.26 -2.77
C TYR A 88 6.00 8.76 -3.00
N ALA A 89 5.32 8.36 -4.08
CA ALA A 89 5.22 6.94 -4.45
C ALA A 89 6.60 6.31 -4.70
N HIS A 90 7.52 7.02 -5.38
CA HIS A 90 8.90 6.57 -5.52
C HIS A 90 9.63 6.41 -4.18
N SER A 91 9.38 7.31 -3.23
CA SER A 91 9.96 7.19 -1.88
C SER A 91 9.45 5.94 -1.14
N LEU A 92 8.17 5.58 -1.33
CA LEU A 92 7.60 4.35 -0.78
C LEU A 92 8.21 3.10 -1.40
N ILE A 93 8.44 3.10 -2.72
CA ILE A 93 9.14 2.03 -3.43
C ILE A 93 10.54 1.82 -2.81
N SER A 94 11.30 2.90 -2.59
CA SER A 94 12.62 2.82 -1.96
C SER A 94 12.60 2.40 -0.49
N ALA A 95 11.46 2.56 0.19
CA ALA A 95 11.29 2.16 1.58
C ALA A 95 11.00 0.66 1.75
N CYS A 96 10.66 -0.06 0.67
CA CYS A 96 10.41 -1.50 0.71
C CYS A 96 11.71 -2.30 0.67
N PRO A 97 12.07 -3.04 1.73
CA PRO A 97 13.28 -3.86 1.74
C PRO A 97 13.17 -5.09 0.84
N ARG A 98 12.01 -5.77 0.89
CA ARG A 98 11.72 -7.00 0.11
C ARG A 98 10.23 -7.08 -0.21
N PRO A 99 9.81 -6.98 -1.49
CA PRO A 99 8.40 -7.01 -1.87
C PRO A 99 7.67 -8.29 -1.45
N THR A 100 8.36 -9.43 -1.51
CA THR A 100 7.83 -10.74 -1.14
C THR A 100 7.47 -10.87 0.35
N HIS A 101 7.89 -9.91 1.19
CA HIS A 101 7.58 -9.88 2.63
C HIS A 101 6.37 -8.98 2.94
N ALA A 102 5.58 -8.56 1.95
CA ALA A 102 4.42 -7.70 2.15
C ALA A 102 3.47 -8.18 3.28
N PRO A 103 3.14 -9.49 3.42
CA PRO A 103 2.28 -9.95 4.51
C PRO A 103 2.86 -9.70 5.90
N VAL A 104 4.19 -9.79 6.06
CA VAL A 104 4.87 -9.52 7.33
C VAL A 104 4.72 -8.05 7.70
N TYR A 105 4.97 -7.15 6.75
CA TYR A 105 4.79 -5.71 6.97
C TYR A 105 3.32 -5.37 7.27
N GLY A 106 2.38 -6.01 6.57
CA GLY A 106 0.94 -5.82 6.80
C GLY A 106 0.50 -6.26 8.19
N ARG A 107 1.08 -7.34 8.74
CA ARG A 107 0.81 -7.77 10.12
C ARG A 107 1.27 -6.72 11.13
N MET A 108 2.44 -6.11 10.93
CA MET A 108 2.92 -5.02 11.78
C MET A 108 1.98 -3.81 11.75
N VAL A 109 1.42 -3.47 10.59
CA VAL A 109 0.40 -2.41 10.46
C VAL A 109 -0.88 -2.77 11.23
N LEU A 110 -1.37 -3.99 11.04
CA LEU A 110 -2.58 -4.47 11.73
C LEU A 110 -2.44 -4.47 13.25
N GLU A 111 -1.31 -4.93 13.76
CA GLU A 111 -0.99 -4.95 15.20
C GLU A 111 -0.89 -3.53 15.77
N GLY A 112 -0.21 -2.63 15.06
CA GLY A 112 -0.14 -1.21 15.44
C GLY A 112 -1.52 -0.55 15.50
N ALA A 113 -2.40 -0.86 14.55
CA ALA A 113 -3.77 -0.34 14.52
C ALA A 113 -4.63 -0.81 15.71
N ALA A 114 -4.40 -2.03 16.21
CA ALA A 114 -5.11 -2.57 17.36
C ALA A 114 -4.71 -1.85 18.65
N ILE A 115 -3.41 -1.58 18.83
CA ILE A 115 -2.87 -0.84 19.99
C ILE A 115 -3.50 0.55 20.06
N HIS A 116 -3.53 1.29 18.95
CA HIS A 116 -4.07 2.65 18.95
C HIS A 116 -5.58 2.73 19.23
N ARG A 117 -6.37 1.77 18.73
CA ARG A 117 -7.82 1.73 19.01
C ARG A 117 -8.15 1.46 20.47
N SER A 118 -7.31 0.69 21.17
CA SER A 118 -7.50 0.41 22.60
C SER A 118 -7.21 1.60 23.52
N VAL A 119 -6.41 2.58 23.06
CA VAL A 119 -6.03 3.77 23.86
C VAL A 119 -7.06 4.90 23.74
N THR A 120 -7.90 4.89 22.70
CA THR A 120 -8.98 5.88 22.50
C THR A 120 -10.34 5.45 23.06
N GLN A 121 -10.41 4.37 23.86
CA GLN A 121 -11.62 3.92 24.56
C GLN A 121 -11.57 4.22 26.06
#